data_AF-A0A2S3ZRK2-F1
#
_entry.id   AF-A0A2S3ZRK2-F1
#
_cell.length_a   1.000
_cell.length_b   1.000
_cell.length_c   1.000
_cell.angle_alpha   90.00
_cell.angle_beta   90.00
_cell.angle_gamma   90.00
#
_symmetry.space_group_name_H-M   'P 1'
#
loop_
_entity.id
_entity.type
_entity.pdbx_description
1 polymer ?
#
loop_
_entity_poly.entity_id
_entity_poly.type
_entity_poly.pdbx_seq_one_letter_code
_entity_poly.pdbx_strand_id
1 'polypeptide(L)'
;MEHKTTFFANKHFALEAGNSWSEHHGEECDFDVVTWTITNYVPESTMDFHGKQRGIRQRVRMTIEPVDAGYRLTETIRFSPAFKGKFGPSVLSWLLLVTGLLAKFGDDKGESLARLQDYLDGVKELSSQTDA
;
A
#
# COMPACT_ATOMS: atom_id res chain seq x y z
N MET A 1 19.19 0.02 7.17
CA MET A 1 18.77 -1.21 6.46
C MET A 1 17.77 -0.76 5.41
N GLU A 2 17.99 -1.11 4.16
CA GLU A 2 17.05 -0.79 3.07
C GLU A 2 15.82 -1.70 3.20
N HIS A 3 14.61 -1.14 3.22
CA HIS A 3 13.37 -1.93 3.24
C HIS A 3 13.13 -2.48 1.84
N LYS A 4 13.11 -3.81 1.70
CA LYS A 4 12.99 -4.49 0.41
C LYS A 4 11.60 -5.09 0.28
N THR A 5 10.82 -4.63 -0.69
CA THR A 5 9.50 -5.18 -0.99
C THR A 5 9.43 -5.53 -2.47
N THR A 6 9.03 -6.76 -2.78
CA THR A 6 8.83 -7.21 -4.16
C THR A 6 7.34 -7.43 -4.41
N PHE A 7 6.82 -6.82 -5.47
CA PHE A 7 5.43 -6.90 -5.89
C PHE A 7 5.20 -8.08 -6.84
N PHE A 8 4.19 -8.90 -6.55
CA PHE A 8 3.76 -10.02 -7.37
C PHE A 8 2.26 -9.92 -7.65
N ALA A 9 1.89 -9.51 -8.86
CA ALA A 9 0.52 -9.60 -9.36
C ALA A 9 0.38 -10.78 -10.32
N ASN A 10 -0.85 -11.29 -10.48
CA ASN A 10 -1.11 -12.27 -11.54
C ASN A 10 -0.87 -11.63 -12.92
N LYS A 11 -0.61 -12.44 -13.95
CA LYS A 11 -0.36 -11.95 -15.33
C LYS A 11 -1.54 -11.17 -15.94
N HIS A 12 -2.72 -11.27 -15.35
CA HIS A 12 -3.96 -10.65 -15.83
C HIS A 12 -4.55 -9.71 -14.79
N PHE A 13 -3.68 -8.99 -14.08
CA PHE A 13 -4.12 -8.16 -12.97
C PHE A 13 -4.95 -6.99 -13.48
N ALA A 14 -6.13 -6.84 -12.89
CA ALA A 14 -7.02 -5.72 -13.13
C ALA A 14 -7.38 -5.09 -11.77
N LEU A 15 -7.58 -3.77 -11.77
CA LEU A 15 -8.07 -3.04 -10.61
C LEU A 15 -9.57 -3.31 -10.46
N GLU A 16 -9.92 -4.41 -9.81
CA GLU A 16 -11.31 -4.83 -9.62
C GLU A 16 -11.47 -5.48 -8.25
N ALA A 17 -12.66 -5.33 -7.64
CA ALA A 17 -12.95 -5.94 -6.35
C ALA A 17 -12.82 -7.47 -6.44
N GLY A 18 -12.14 -8.07 -5.46
CA GLY A 18 -11.81 -9.49 -5.41
C GLY A 18 -10.43 -9.84 -5.98
N ASN A 19 -9.83 -8.98 -6.81
CA ASN A 19 -8.47 -9.21 -7.28
C ASN A 19 -7.44 -8.95 -6.17
N SER A 20 -6.27 -9.58 -6.31
CA SER A 20 -5.23 -9.57 -5.29
C SER A 20 -3.83 -9.54 -5.89
N TRP A 21 -2.90 -9.00 -5.10
CA TRP A 21 -1.45 -9.13 -5.32
C TRP A 21 -0.77 -9.56 -4.03
N SER A 22 0.45 -10.05 -4.14
CA SER A 22 1.29 -10.38 -2.98
C SER A 22 2.51 -9.47 -2.95
N GLU A 23 2.85 -9.01 -1.76
CA GLU A 23 4.10 -8.32 -1.46
C GLU A 23 4.98 -9.24 -0.64
N HIS A 24 6.20 -9.48 -1.12
CA HIS A 24 7.19 -10.25 -0.41
C HIS A 24 8.20 -9.27 0.19
N HIS A 25 8.25 -9.24 1.52
CA HIS A 25 9.15 -8.35 2.24
C HIS A 25 10.51 -9.01 2.48
N GLY A 26 11.53 -8.20 2.74
CA GLY A 26 12.88 -8.64 3.04
C GLY A 26 13.04 -9.22 4.45
N GLU A 27 14.29 -9.51 4.80
CA GLU A 27 14.69 -10.08 6.09
C GLU A 27 14.26 -9.22 7.29
N GLU A 28 14.21 -7.90 7.13
CA GLU A 28 13.74 -6.96 8.15
C GLU A 28 12.28 -7.21 8.57
N CYS A 29 11.52 -7.82 7.66
CA CYS A 29 10.15 -8.24 7.89
C CYS A 29 10.00 -9.76 8.10
N ASP A 30 11.08 -10.49 8.39
CA ASP A 30 11.07 -11.95 8.55
C ASP A 30 10.53 -12.67 7.30
N PHE A 31 10.84 -12.12 6.12
CA PHE A 31 10.37 -12.63 4.83
C PHE A 31 8.84 -12.76 4.73
N ASP A 32 8.10 -11.90 5.46
CA ASP A 32 6.64 -11.96 5.48
C ASP A 32 6.07 -11.75 4.08
N VAL A 33 4.98 -12.48 3.79
CA VAL A 33 4.26 -12.40 2.52
C VAL A 33 2.88 -11.84 2.81
N VAL A 34 2.63 -10.63 2.33
CA VAL A 34 1.37 -9.92 2.52
C VAL A 34 0.56 -10.04 1.25
N THR A 35 -0.54 -10.79 1.31
CA THR A 35 -1.55 -10.76 0.23
C THR A 35 -2.52 -9.61 0.47
N TRP A 36 -2.56 -8.70 -0.50
CA TRP A 36 -3.49 -7.60 -0.57
C TRP A 36 -4.67 -7.96 -1.46
N THR A 37 -5.89 -7.63 -1.04
CA THR A 37 -7.12 -7.89 -1.80
C THR A 37 -7.90 -6.60 -1.97
N ILE A 38 -8.26 -6.27 -3.20
CA ILE A 38 -9.13 -5.14 -3.53
C ILE A 38 -10.54 -5.46 -3.05
N THR A 39 -11.11 -4.55 -2.28
CA THR A 39 -12.50 -4.63 -1.79
C THR A 39 -13.43 -3.67 -2.48
N ASN A 40 -12.91 -2.55 -2.99
CA ASN A 40 -13.67 -1.57 -3.76
C ASN A 40 -12.74 -0.88 -4.74
N TYR A 41 -13.24 -0.59 -5.92
CA TYR A 41 -12.54 0.23 -6.90
C TYR A 41 -13.54 1.07 -7.68
N VAL A 42 -13.28 2.38 -7.71
CA VAL A 42 -13.96 3.36 -8.55
C VAL A 42 -12.86 4.07 -9.33
N PRO A 43 -12.83 3.95 -10.67
CA PRO A 43 -11.82 4.59 -11.50
C PRO A 43 -11.65 6.06 -11.15
N GLU A 44 -10.38 6.50 -11.07
CA GLU A 44 -10.00 7.90 -10.83
C GLU A 44 -10.55 8.53 -9.54
N SER A 45 -11.04 7.71 -8.60
CA SER A 45 -11.67 8.20 -7.38
C SER A 45 -11.23 7.45 -6.14
N THR A 46 -11.48 6.15 -6.06
CA THR A 46 -11.30 5.41 -4.80
C THR A 46 -10.81 4.00 -5.06
N MET A 47 -9.86 3.55 -4.23
CA MET A 47 -9.45 2.15 -4.17
C MET A 47 -9.33 1.73 -2.71
N ASP A 48 -10.14 0.76 -2.30
CA ASP A 48 -10.06 0.16 -0.97
C ASP A 48 -9.50 -1.25 -1.07
N PHE A 49 -8.51 -1.58 -0.26
CA PHE A 49 -7.92 -2.90 -0.22
C PHE A 49 -7.50 -3.28 1.20
N HIS A 50 -7.30 -4.57 1.45
CA HIS A 50 -6.88 -5.04 2.76
C HIS A 50 -5.80 -6.10 2.66
N GLY A 51 -4.96 -6.16 3.68
CA GLY A 51 -3.90 -7.14 3.83
C GLY A 51 -3.80 -7.63 5.26
N LYS A 52 -3.04 -8.70 5.46
CA LYS A 52 -2.68 -9.20 6.79
C LYS A 52 -1.18 -9.40 6.85
N GLN A 53 -0.55 -8.78 7.83
CA GLN A 53 0.88 -8.90 8.11
C GLN A 53 1.07 -9.12 9.60
N ARG A 54 1.86 -10.13 10.01
CA ARG A 54 2.18 -10.41 11.43
C ARG A 54 0.99 -10.39 12.42
N GLY A 55 -0.18 -10.88 12.01
CA GLY A 55 -1.37 -10.92 12.87
C GLY A 55 -2.17 -9.62 12.95
N ILE A 56 -1.75 -8.58 12.23
CA ILE A 56 -2.44 -7.30 12.11
C ILE A 56 -3.11 -7.23 10.74
N ARG A 57 -4.40 -6.89 10.74
CA ARG A 57 -5.12 -6.55 9.52
C ARG A 57 -4.93 -5.08 9.22
N GLN A 58 -4.50 -4.81 7.99
CA GLN A 58 -4.40 -3.48 7.43
C GLN A 58 -5.58 -3.28 6.46
N ARG A 59 -6.28 -2.16 6.59
CA ARG A 59 -7.26 -1.71 5.60
C ARG A 59 -6.80 -0.38 5.07
N VAL A 60 -6.54 -0.33 3.77
CA VAL A 60 -6.04 0.85 3.09
C VAL A 60 -7.16 1.39 2.22
N ARG A 61 -7.35 2.71 2.29
CA ARG A 61 -8.19 3.48 1.37
C ARG A 61 -7.31 4.50 0.70
N MET A 62 -7.24 4.44 -0.62
CA MET A 62 -6.71 5.52 -1.44
C MET A 62 -7.87 6.30 -2.04
N THR A 63 -7.82 7.63 -1.94
CA THR A 63 -8.76 8.53 -2.61
C THR A 63 -8.02 9.54 -3.46
N ILE A 64 -8.58 9.84 -4.63
CA ILE A 64 -8.09 10.86 -5.55
C ILE A 64 -9.19 11.91 -5.68
N GLU A 65 -8.81 13.16 -5.47
CA GLU A 65 -9.72 14.31 -5.59
C GLU A 65 -9.06 15.39 -6.46
N PRO A 66 -9.77 15.99 -7.42
CA PRO A 66 -9.24 17.14 -8.15
C PRO A 66 -9.07 18.34 -7.22
N VAL A 67 -8.00 19.10 -7.43
CA VAL A 67 -7.71 20.37 -6.76
C VAL A 67 -7.29 21.41 -7.81
N ASP A 68 -7.24 22.70 -7.45
CA ASP A 68 -6.99 23.80 -8.40
C ASP A 68 -5.78 23.56 -9.32
N ALA A 69 -4.74 22.90 -8.82
CA ALA A 69 -3.54 22.53 -9.58
C ALA A 69 -3.25 21.03 -9.48
N GLY A 70 -4.10 20.20 -10.07
CA GLY A 70 -3.86 18.77 -10.23
C GLY A 70 -4.77 17.91 -9.35
N TYR A 71 -4.18 16.92 -8.67
CA TYR A 71 -4.92 15.97 -7.86
C TYR A 71 -4.32 15.85 -6.47
N ARG A 72 -5.19 15.69 -5.47
CA ARG A 72 -4.82 15.26 -4.12
C ARG A 72 -5.03 13.75 -4.04
N LEU A 73 -3.94 13.00 -3.94
CA LEU A 73 -3.96 11.60 -3.55
C LEU A 73 -3.86 11.51 -2.02
N THR A 74 -4.81 10.81 -1.39
CA THR A 74 -4.82 10.58 0.06
C THR A 74 -4.80 9.09 0.32
N GLU A 75 -3.83 8.62 1.11
CA GLU A 75 -3.82 7.27 1.65
C GLU A 75 -4.26 7.28 3.12
N THR A 76 -5.20 6.41 3.46
CA THR A 76 -5.65 6.19 4.84
C THR A 76 -5.47 4.71 5.19
N ILE A 77 -4.58 4.44 6.14
CA ILE A 77 -4.33 3.09 6.63
C ILE A 77 -4.98 2.91 8.01
N ARG A 78 -5.83 1.88 8.15
CA ARG A 78 -6.43 1.48 9.42
C ARG A 78 -5.90 0.11 9.84
N PHE A 79 -5.26 0.08 11.00
CA PHE A 79 -4.75 -1.14 11.60
C PHE A 79 -5.75 -1.73 12.59
N SER A 80 -5.93 -3.05 12.56
CA SER A 80 -6.81 -3.74 13.51
C SER A 80 -6.30 -5.13 13.84
N PRO A 81 -6.65 -5.66 15.02
CA PRO A 81 -6.41 -7.05 15.36
C PRO A 81 -7.01 -8.03 14.33
N ALA A 82 -6.28 -9.08 13.95
CA ALA A 82 -6.80 -10.16 13.12
C ALA A 82 -6.85 -11.50 13.88
N PHE A 83 -7.98 -11.80 14.52
CA PHE A 83 -8.18 -13.00 15.36
C PHE A 83 -8.40 -14.33 14.59
N LYS A 84 -8.35 -14.34 13.24
CA LYS A 84 -8.46 -15.55 12.41
C LYS A 84 -7.18 -15.77 11.57
N GLY A 85 -6.71 -17.03 11.52
CA GLY A 85 -5.46 -17.45 10.86
C GLY A 85 -4.28 -17.53 11.83
N LYS A 86 -3.13 -18.11 11.40
CA LYS A 86 -1.92 -18.30 12.23
C LYS A 86 -1.66 -17.06 13.10
N PHE A 87 -1.68 -17.24 14.42
CA PHE A 87 -1.25 -16.24 15.39
C PHE A 87 0.26 -16.05 15.20
N GLY A 88 0.64 -15.14 14.31
CA GLY A 88 2.02 -14.68 14.21
C GLY A 88 2.36 -13.91 15.51
N PRO A 89 3.38 -14.33 16.27
CA PRO A 89 3.59 -13.92 17.65
C PRO A 89 4.47 -12.67 17.73
N SER A 90 4.05 -11.56 17.14
CA SER A 90 4.74 -10.30 17.40
C SER A 90 4.00 -9.55 18.50
N VAL A 91 4.21 -9.96 19.76
CA VAL A 91 3.76 -9.19 20.94
C VAL A 91 4.17 -7.72 20.78
N LEU A 92 5.34 -7.48 20.18
CA LEU A 92 5.81 -6.15 19.81
C LEU A 92 4.88 -5.44 18.82
N SER A 93 4.44 -6.08 17.73
CA SER A 93 3.50 -5.48 16.78
C SER A 93 2.16 -5.16 17.45
N TRP A 94 1.70 -6.00 18.37
CA TRP A 94 0.51 -5.72 19.19
C TRP A 94 0.71 -4.53 20.13
N LEU A 95 1.87 -4.43 20.79
CA LEU A 95 2.22 -3.28 21.63
C LEU A 95 2.32 -2.00 20.79
N LEU A 96 2.92 -2.06 19.60
CA LEU A 96 2.99 -0.93 18.68
C LEU A 96 1.61 -0.51 18.19
N LEU A 97 0.71 -1.48 17.95
CA LEU A 97 -0.68 -1.20 17.58
C LEU A 97 -1.42 -0.48 18.71
N VAL A 98 -1.36 -1.00 19.94
CA VAL A 98 -2.05 -0.41 21.11
C VAL A 98 -1.51 0.98 21.44
N THR A 99 -0.21 1.21 21.27
CA THR A 99 0.43 2.51 21.53
C THR A 99 0.29 3.51 20.38
N GLY A 100 -0.30 3.10 19.25
CA GLY A 100 -0.38 3.93 18.03
C GLY A 100 0.96 4.12 17.31
N LEU A 101 2.07 3.59 17.85
CA LEU A 101 3.40 3.68 17.24
C LEU A 101 3.48 2.90 15.93
N LEU A 102 2.61 1.91 15.71
CA LEU A 102 2.57 1.18 14.45
C LEU A 102 2.31 2.11 13.25
N ALA A 103 1.43 3.10 13.41
CA ALA A 103 1.17 4.09 12.36
C ALA A 103 2.43 4.94 12.07
N LYS A 104 3.24 5.23 13.09
CA LYS A 104 4.50 5.99 12.93
C LYS A 104 5.60 5.19 12.26
N PHE A 105 5.63 3.87 12.44
CA PHE A 105 6.60 2.99 11.78
C PHE A 105 6.16 2.53 10.39
N GLY A 106 4.86 2.54 10.11
CA GLY A 106 4.30 2.32 8.78
C GLY A 106 4.26 3.57 7.90
N ASP A 107 4.53 4.75 8.48
CA ASP A 107 4.67 6.02 7.76
C ASP A 107 6.05 6.08 7.10
N ASP A 108 6.07 5.95 5.77
CA ASP A 108 7.26 6.11 4.94
C ASP A 108 7.64 7.59 4.73
N LYS A 109 6.98 8.51 5.46
CA LYS A 109 7.14 9.96 5.37
C LYS A 109 6.86 10.52 3.98
N GLY A 110 6.01 9.84 3.21
CA GLY A 110 5.63 10.23 1.85
C GLY A 110 6.63 9.82 0.78
N GLU A 111 7.61 8.96 1.09
CA GLU A 111 8.61 8.51 0.11
C GLU A 111 7.97 7.81 -1.10
N SER A 112 6.95 6.96 -0.88
CA SER A 112 6.19 6.32 -1.96
C SER A 112 5.47 7.33 -2.86
N LEU A 113 4.86 8.37 -2.28
CA LEU A 113 4.19 9.44 -3.03
C LEU A 113 5.20 10.28 -3.82
N ALA A 114 6.39 10.52 -3.27
CA ALA A 114 7.47 11.21 -3.98
C ALA A 114 7.94 10.39 -5.20
N ARG A 115 8.16 9.08 -5.03
CA ARG A 115 8.54 8.18 -6.15
C ARG A 115 7.45 8.11 -7.22
N LEU A 116 6.16 8.16 -6.82
CA LEU A 116 5.05 8.25 -7.77
C LEU A 116 5.11 9.54 -8.57
N GLN A 117 5.39 10.67 -7.91
CA GLN A 117 5.55 11.96 -8.59
C GLN A 117 6.73 11.92 -9.59
N ASP A 118 7.88 11.40 -9.19
CA ASP A 118 9.05 11.23 -10.08
C ASP A 118 8.71 10.39 -11.32
N TYR A 119 7.96 9.29 -11.13
CA TYR A 119 7.49 8.46 -12.24
C TYR A 119 6.57 9.23 -13.18
N LEU A 120 5.60 9.97 -12.64
CA LEU A 120 4.65 10.76 -13.43
C LEU A 120 5.36 11.87 -14.21
N ASP A 121 6.35 12.53 -13.61
CA ASP A 121 7.15 13.55 -14.27
C ASP A 121 7.98 12.95 -15.41
N GLY A 122 8.60 11.78 -15.20
CA GLY A 122 9.30 11.05 -16.26
C GLY A 122 8.39 10.61 -17.41
N VAL A 123 7.15 10.16 -17.12
CA VAL A 123 6.14 9.86 -18.15
C VAL A 123 5.74 11.11 -18.91
N LYS A 124 5.57 12.25 -18.22
CA LYS A 124 5.23 13.52 -18.84
C LYS A 124 6.32 13.98 -19.81
N GLU A 125 7.60 13.87 -19.42
CA GLU A 125 8.73 14.16 -20.30
C GLU A 125 8.70 13.30 -21.57
N LEU A 126 8.48 11.97 -21.44
CA LEU A 126 8.36 11.05 -22.57
C LEU A 126 7.17 11.39 -23.49
N SER A 127 6.02 11.75 -22.93
CA SER A 127 4.85 12.17 -23.73
C SER A 127 5.11 13.47 -24.50
N SER A 128 5.78 14.45 -23.87
CA SER A 128 6.12 15.73 -24.51
C SER A 128 7.17 15.64 -25.62
N GLN A 129 7.97 14.55 -25.64
CA GLN A 129 8.93 14.27 -26.71
C GLN A 129 8.32 13.50 -27.89
N THR A 130 7.18 12.83 -27.68
CA THR A 130 6.52 12.04 -28.74
C THR A 130 5.60 12.91 -29.60
N ASP A 131 5.20 14.08 -29.09
CA ASP A 131 4.35 15.07 -29.78
C ASP A 131 5.16 16.21 -30.46
N ALA A 132 6.48 16.07 -30.59
CA ALA A 132 7.41 17.05 -31.16
C ALA A 132 7.98 16.64 -32.53
#